data_AF-A0A7W8EY50-F1
#
_entry.id   AF-A0A7W8EY50-F1
#
_cell.length_a   1.000
_cell.length_b   1.000
_cell.length_c   1.000
_cell.angle_alpha   90.00
_cell.angle_beta   90.00
_cell.angle_gamma   90.00
#
_symmetry.space_group_name_H-M   'P 1'
#
loop_
_entity.id
_entity.type
_entity.pdbx_description
1 polymer ?
#
loop_
_entity_poly.entity_id
_entity_poly.type
_entity_poly.pdbx_seq_one_letter_code
_entity_poly.pdbx_strand_id
1 'polypeptide(L)'
;MTPEEYERWHVRTCARCGRRAAKSAEWSDGPICRTCYERAMRVRGCCPGCRTERLLPAQNDAGTPVCRDCAGIVRDFFCDRCGFEGLLLGDRLCECCTLADTLGRLLDDGTGGVAPSLKPLVTALLEMDRPKTLSYVVRRSSRL
;
A
#
# COMPACT_ATOMS: atom_id res chain seq x y z
N MET A 1 -17.94 -20.16 6.54
CA MET A 1 -18.13 -18.87 7.23
C MET A 1 -19.31 -18.18 6.57
N THR A 2 -20.38 -17.96 7.32
CA THR A 2 -21.54 -17.22 6.83
C THR A 2 -21.20 -15.73 6.69
N PRO A 3 -21.96 -14.95 5.90
CA PRO A 3 -21.81 -13.49 5.85
C PRO A 3 -21.89 -12.84 7.24
N GLU A 4 -22.77 -13.36 8.11
CA GLU A 4 -22.97 -12.89 9.49
C GLU A 4 -21.75 -13.19 10.38
N GLU A 5 -21.16 -14.38 10.24
CA GLU A 5 -19.92 -14.73 10.92
C GLU A 5 -18.77 -13.84 10.45
N TYR A 6 -18.65 -13.61 9.13
CA TYR A 6 -17.63 -12.72 8.57
C TYR A 6 -17.78 -11.30 9.12
N GLU A 7 -19.00 -10.76 9.15
CA GLU A 7 -19.26 -9.43 9.69
C GLU A 7 -18.88 -9.35 11.17
N ARG A 8 -19.29 -10.33 11.97
CA ARG A 8 -18.97 -10.40 13.41
C ARG A 8 -17.47 -10.42 13.69
N TRP A 9 -16.67 -11.09 12.86
CA TRP A 9 -15.23 -11.24 13.10
C TRP A 9 -14.38 -10.15 12.44
N HIS A 10 -14.79 -9.63 11.28
CA HIS A 10 -13.94 -8.76 10.46
C HIS A 10 -14.40 -7.30 10.40
N VAL A 11 -15.67 -6.98 10.66
CA VAL A 11 -16.17 -5.61 10.59
C VAL A 11 -16.06 -4.94 11.97
N ARG A 12 -15.37 -3.80 12.01
CA ARG A 12 -15.17 -2.99 13.22
C ARG A 12 -15.37 -1.51 12.89
N THR A 13 -15.62 -0.70 13.91
CA THR A 13 -15.62 0.76 13.79
C THR A 13 -14.17 1.22 13.64
N CYS A 14 -13.83 1.81 12.49
CA CYS A 14 -12.47 2.26 12.21
C CYS A 14 -12.05 3.36 13.19
N ALA A 15 -10.92 3.19 13.87
CA ALA A 15 -10.41 4.15 14.85
C ALA A 15 -10.15 5.55 14.27
N ARG A 16 -9.80 5.64 12.98
CA ARG A 16 -9.44 6.92 12.33
C ARG A 16 -10.61 7.66 11.68
N CYS A 17 -11.62 6.94 11.19
CA CYS A 17 -12.72 7.57 10.44
C CYS A 17 -14.12 7.26 10.98
N GLY A 18 -14.24 6.45 12.04
CA GLY A 18 -15.52 6.08 12.66
C GLY A 18 -16.42 5.18 11.83
N ARG A 19 -16.08 4.87 10.56
CA ARG A 19 -16.92 4.02 9.71
C ARG A 19 -16.84 2.55 10.12
N ARG A 20 -17.98 1.87 10.13
CA ARG A 20 -18.06 0.40 10.19
C ARG A 20 -17.58 -0.18 8.88
N ALA A 21 -16.47 -0.89 8.90
CA ALA A 21 -15.89 -1.53 7.72
C ALA A 21 -15.05 -2.75 8.11
N ALA A 22 -14.77 -3.61 7.14
CA ALA A 22 -13.79 -4.68 7.34
C ALA A 22 -12.43 -4.07 7.72
N LYS A 23 -11.83 -4.57 8.82
CA LYS A 23 -10.51 -4.14 9.24
C LYS A 23 -9.42 -4.68 8.30
N SER A 24 -8.42 -3.86 8.03
CA SER A 24 -7.21 -4.20 7.26
C SER A 24 -5.96 -4.26 8.13
N ALA A 25 -6.00 -3.62 9.30
CA ALA A 25 -4.98 -3.71 10.32
C ALA A 25 -5.61 -3.54 11.72
N GLU A 26 -4.89 -4.02 12.72
CA GLU A 26 -5.11 -3.75 14.14
C GLU A 26 -3.82 -3.12 14.64
N TRP A 27 -3.86 -1.85 15.04
CA TRP A 27 -2.71 -1.06 15.48
C TRP A 27 -2.98 -0.49 16.87
N SER A 28 -2.03 0.28 17.42
CA SER A 28 -2.16 0.90 18.75
C SER A 28 -3.34 1.87 18.85
N ASP A 29 -3.72 2.52 17.75
CA ASP A 29 -4.91 3.37 17.65
C ASP A 29 -6.21 2.58 17.52
N GLY A 30 -6.16 1.26 17.25
CA GLY A 30 -7.30 0.36 17.15
C GLY A 30 -7.48 -0.26 15.75
N PRO A 31 -8.69 -0.73 15.40
CA PRO A 31 -8.95 -1.37 14.11
C PRO A 31 -9.00 -0.33 12.98
N ILE A 32 -8.26 -0.59 11.90
CA ILE A 32 -8.10 0.35 10.78
C ILE A 32 -8.73 -0.21 9.52
N CYS A 33 -9.63 0.54 8.89
CA CYS A 33 -10.23 0.15 7.61
C CYS A 33 -9.27 0.34 6.43
N ARG A 34 -9.53 -0.33 5.30
CA ARG A 34 -8.68 -0.29 4.10
C ARG A 34 -8.33 1.13 3.63
N THR A 35 -9.32 2.03 3.60
CA THR A 35 -9.09 3.42 3.15
C THR A 35 -8.15 4.18 4.09
N CYS A 36 -8.31 4.00 5.40
CA CYS A 36 -7.43 4.65 6.38
C CYS A 36 -6.04 4.04 6.36
N TYR A 37 -5.93 2.73 6.17
CA TYR A 37 -4.66 2.03 5.97
C TYR A 37 -3.92 2.55 4.72
N GLU A 38 -4.57 2.60 3.56
CA GLU A 38 -3.95 3.08 2.31
C GLU A 38 -3.55 4.57 2.41
N ARG A 39 -4.31 5.39 3.16
CA ARG A 39 -3.91 6.78 3.47
C ARG A 39 -2.69 6.83 4.38
N ALA A 40 -2.65 5.99 5.41
CA ALA A 40 -1.52 5.89 6.32
C ALA A 40 -0.22 5.53 5.59
N MET A 41 -0.28 4.63 4.62
CA MET A 41 0.86 4.24 3.79
C MET A 41 1.41 5.37 2.88
N ARG A 42 0.76 6.54 2.86
CA ARG A 42 1.20 7.73 2.12
C ARG A 42 1.80 8.81 3.02
N VAL A 43 1.71 8.66 4.33
CA VAL A 43 2.27 9.62 5.28
C VAL A 43 3.76 9.33 5.46
N ARG A 44 4.59 10.29 5.12
CA ARG A 44 6.05 10.26 5.33
C ARG A 44 6.50 11.53 5.99
N GLY A 45 7.59 11.42 6.72
CA GLY A 45 8.22 12.54 7.39
C GLY A 45 9.26 12.05 8.39
N CYS A 46 9.85 13.02 9.07
CA CYS A 46 10.68 12.78 10.23
C CYS A 46 9.82 12.32 11.42
N CYS A 47 10.03 11.10 11.89
CA CYS A 47 9.29 10.56 13.03
C CYS A 47 9.62 11.34 14.31
N PRO A 48 8.65 11.86 15.07
CA PRO A 48 8.93 12.63 16.29
C PRO A 48 9.59 11.79 17.40
N GLY A 49 9.39 10.46 17.41
CA GLY A 49 10.02 9.56 18.39
C GLY A 49 11.50 9.26 18.10
N CYS A 50 11.80 8.71 16.91
CA CYS A 50 13.15 8.25 16.57
C CYS A 50 13.92 9.19 15.62
N ARG A 51 13.30 10.27 15.13
CA ARG A 51 13.87 11.25 14.18
C ARG A 51 14.30 10.69 12.83
N THR A 52 13.86 9.48 12.48
CA THR A 52 14.12 8.89 11.16
C THR A 52 13.13 9.43 10.13
N GLU A 53 13.62 9.85 8.97
CA GLU A 53 12.82 10.26 7.81
C GLU A 53 12.30 9.01 7.08
N ARG A 54 11.02 8.66 7.27
CA ARG A 54 10.47 7.37 6.82
C ARG A 54 8.94 7.32 6.74
N LEU A 55 8.37 6.14 6.52
CA LEU A 55 6.91 5.95 6.59
C LEU A 55 6.38 6.13 8.02
N LEU A 56 5.30 6.89 8.17
CA LEU A 56 4.64 7.16 9.45
C LEU A 56 3.21 6.58 9.47
N PRO A 57 3.05 5.25 9.53
CA PRO A 57 1.76 4.61 9.34
C PRO A 57 0.84 4.75 10.56
N ALA A 58 1.39 4.82 11.77
CA ALA A 58 0.65 4.88 13.01
C ALA A 58 0.41 6.32 13.48
N GLN A 59 -0.42 6.47 14.51
CA GLN A 59 -0.60 7.71 15.26
C GLN A 59 -0.30 7.45 16.73
N ASN A 60 0.31 8.42 17.41
CA ASN A 60 0.42 8.41 18.88
C ASN A 60 -0.89 8.87 19.54
N ASP A 61 -0.93 8.92 20.87
CA ASP A 61 -2.11 9.32 21.64
C ASP A 61 -2.61 10.74 21.33
N ALA A 62 -1.73 11.61 20.84
CA ALA A 62 -2.08 12.96 20.38
C ALA A 62 -2.52 13.02 18.90
N GLY A 63 -2.65 11.87 18.22
CA GLY A 63 -3.00 11.78 16.80
C GLY A 63 -1.85 12.10 15.84
N THR A 64 -0.63 12.31 16.35
CA THR A 64 0.53 12.67 15.53
C THR A 64 1.09 11.44 14.81
N PRO A 65 1.38 11.51 13.50
CA PRO A 65 1.96 10.39 12.77
C PRO A 65 3.31 9.93 13.33
N VAL A 66 3.50 8.62 13.48
CA VAL A 66 4.72 7.99 13.98
C VAL A 66 5.10 6.77 13.13
N CYS A 67 6.39 6.44 13.14
CA CYS A 67 6.89 5.28 12.39
C CYS A 67 6.42 3.95 13.00
N ARG A 68 6.53 2.88 12.22
CA ARG A 68 6.15 1.52 12.66
C ARG A 68 6.84 1.09 13.95
N ASP A 69 8.12 1.43 14.12
CA ASP A 69 8.91 0.96 15.26
C ASP A 69 8.50 1.69 16.55
N CYS A 70 8.34 3.02 16.49
CA CYS A 70 7.83 3.81 17.61
C CYS A 70 6.39 3.44 18.01
N ALA A 71 5.61 2.90 17.07
CA ALA A 71 4.25 2.43 17.32
C ALA A 71 4.16 0.95 17.71
N GLY A 72 5.27 0.21 17.77
CA GLY A 72 5.27 -1.23 18.05
C GLY A 72 4.61 -2.07 16.94
N ILE A 73 4.50 -1.56 15.71
CA ILE A 73 3.97 -2.29 14.57
C ILE A 73 5.04 -3.25 14.05
N VAL A 74 4.86 -4.55 14.33
CA VAL A 74 5.75 -5.62 13.86
C VAL A 74 5.66 -5.89 12.36
N ARG A 75 4.57 -5.45 11.70
CA ARG A 75 4.39 -5.65 10.26
C ARG A 75 5.47 -4.91 9.47
N ASP A 76 6.06 -5.60 8.51
CA ASP A 76 7.03 -5.01 7.59
C ASP A 76 6.33 -4.35 6.38
N PHE A 77 6.88 -3.20 5.96
CA PHE A 77 6.40 -2.37 4.85
C PHE A 77 7.46 -2.18 3.75
N PHE A 78 8.61 -2.85 3.82
CA PHE A 78 9.64 -2.77 2.78
C PHE A 78 9.28 -3.62 1.56
N CYS A 79 9.42 -3.04 0.38
CA CYS A 79 9.27 -3.74 -0.89
C CYS A 79 10.39 -4.76 -1.04
N ASP A 80 10.05 -6.02 -1.30
CA ASP A 80 11.05 -7.10 -1.42
C ASP A 80 11.96 -6.93 -2.66
N ARG A 81 11.55 -6.11 -3.66
CA ARG A 81 12.34 -5.82 -4.86
C ARG A 81 13.24 -4.60 -4.74
N CYS A 82 12.69 -3.47 -4.27
CA CYS A 82 13.40 -2.18 -4.29
C CYS A 82 13.70 -1.61 -2.90
N GLY A 83 13.29 -2.27 -1.83
CA GLY A 83 13.50 -1.80 -0.46
C GLY A 83 12.69 -0.56 -0.07
N PHE A 84 11.77 -0.09 -0.92
CA PHE A 84 10.94 1.08 -0.58
C PHE A 84 9.94 0.74 0.54
N GLU A 85 9.98 1.50 1.64
CA GLU A 85 9.06 1.33 2.76
C GLU A 85 7.70 1.98 2.45
N GLY A 86 6.63 1.26 2.12
CA GLY A 86 5.35 1.88 1.77
C GLY A 86 4.17 0.93 1.69
N LEU A 87 3.16 1.32 0.90
CA LEU A 87 2.04 0.43 0.59
C LEU A 87 2.56 -0.75 -0.23
N LEU A 88 2.45 -1.94 0.35
CA LEU A 88 2.71 -3.19 -0.35
C LEU A 88 1.41 -3.77 -0.91
N LEU A 89 1.48 -4.26 -2.14
CA LEU A 89 0.42 -4.98 -2.84
C LEU A 89 0.68 -6.50 -2.72
N GLY A 90 0.23 -7.28 -3.71
CA GLY A 90 0.58 -8.70 -3.81
C GLY A 90 2.10 -8.91 -3.83
N ASP A 91 2.54 -10.07 -3.35
CA ASP A 91 3.95 -10.49 -3.35
C ASP A 91 4.90 -9.51 -2.64
N ARG A 92 4.38 -8.70 -1.71
CA ARG A 92 5.15 -7.70 -0.93
C ARG A 92 5.88 -6.68 -1.82
N LEU A 93 5.32 -6.37 -2.98
CA LEU A 93 5.84 -5.35 -3.90
C LEU A 93 5.16 -4.00 -3.69
N CYS A 94 5.91 -2.91 -3.84
CA CYS A 94 5.33 -1.56 -3.80
C CYS A 94 4.51 -1.25 -5.06
N GLU A 95 3.68 -0.20 -4.99
CA GLU A 95 2.85 0.26 -6.12
C GLU A 95 3.63 0.41 -7.44
N CYS A 96 4.87 0.90 -7.40
CA CYS A 96 5.72 1.07 -8.59
C CYS A 96 6.24 -0.26 -9.15
N CYS A 97 6.71 -1.18 -8.30
CA CYS A 97 7.20 -2.48 -8.75
C CYS A 97 6.08 -3.36 -9.32
N THR A 98 4.89 -3.32 -8.72
CA THR A 98 3.72 -4.03 -9.25
C THR A 98 3.25 -3.41 -10.58
N LEU A 99 3.34 -2.08 -10.72
CA LEU A 99 3.06 -1.40 -11.98
C LEU A 99 4.05 -1.83 -13.07
N ALA A 100 5.34 -1.87 -12.76
CA ALA A 100 6.36 -2.32 -13.70
C ALA A 100 6.08 -3.74 -14.22
N ASP A 101 5.71 -4.68 -13.33
CA ASP A 101 5.34 -6.05 -13.73
C ASP A 101 4.09 -6.09 -14.61
N THR A 102 3.11 -5.25 -14.27
CA THR A 102 1.86 -5.16 -15.04
C THR A 102 2.12 -4.61 -16.44
N LEU A 103 2.93 -3.55 -16.56
CA LEU A 103 3.31 -2.98 -17.86
C LEU A 103 4.16 -3.95 -18.67
N GLY A 104 5.11 -4.63 -18.02
CA GLY A 104 5.94 -5.67 -18.66
C GLY A 104 5.09 -6.75 -19.31
N ARG A 105 4.07 -7.25 -18.60
CA ARG A 105 3.14 -8.26 -19.12
C ARG A 105 2.19 -7.73 -20.20
N LEU A 106 1.64 -6.54 -20.02
CA LEU A 106 0.63 -5.99 -20.94
C LEU A 106 1.22 -5.48 -22.25
N LEU A 107 2.50 -5.09 -22.26
CA LEU A 107 3.19 -4.51 -23.41
C LEU A 107 4.27 -5.45 -23.97
N ASP A 108 4.24 -6.72 -23.56
CA ASP A 108 5.09 -7.78 -24.10
C ASP A 108 4.82 -7.96 -25.60
N ASP A 109 5.86 -7.99 -26.41
CA ASP A 109 5.77 -8.13 -27.88
C ASP A 109 5.76 -9.60 -28.36
N GLY A 110 5.65 -10.55 -27.42
CA GLY A 110 5.72 -11.99 -27.68
C GLY A 110 7.12 -12.58 -27.49
N THR A 111 8.14 -11.75 -27.23
CA THR A 111 9.52 -12.20 -26.98
C THR A 111 9.87 -12.32 -25.49
N GLY A 112 8.93 -12.04 -24.57
CA GLY A 112 9.22 -11.96 -23.15
C GLY A 112 9.71 -10.58 -22.71
N GLY A 113 9.54 -9.56 -23.56
CA GLY A 113 10.00 -8.20 -23.32
C GLY A 113 9.08 -7.16 -23.90
N VAL A 114 9.12 -5.95 -23.34
CA VAL A 114 8.35 -4.82 -23.86
C VAL A 114 8.92 -4.36 -25.20
N ALA A 115 8.02 -4.18 -26.18
CA ALA A 115 8.38 -3.66 -27.51
C ALA A 115 9.27 -2.41 -27.39
N PRO A 116 10.40 -2.31 -28.11
CA PRO A 116 11.33 -1.18 -27.99
C PRO A 116 10.67 0.20 -28.17
N SER A 117 9.67 0.29 -29.04
CA SER A 117 8.89 1.52 -29.30
C SER A 117 8.03 1.96 -28.11
N LEU A 118 7.68 1.05 -27.20
CA LEU A 118 6.85 1.31 -26.02
C LEU A 118 7.68 1.56 -24.76
N LYS A 119 8.99 1.32 -24.78
CA LYS A 119 9.88 1.58 -23.64
C LYS A 119 9.80 3.02 -23.12
N PRO A 120 9.77 4.08 -23.97
CA PRO A 120 9.63 5.45 -23.48
C PRO A 120 8.34 5.69 -22.70
N LEU A 121 7.23 5.05 -23.12
CA LEU A 121 5.96 5.12 -22.41
C LEU A 121 6.05 4.44 -21.04
N VAL A 122 6.67 3.25 -20.97
CA VAL A 122 6.88 2.56 -19.69
C VAL A 122 7.72 3.40 -18.73
N THR A 123 8.83 3.95 -19.20
CA THR A 123 9.68 4.84 -18.40
C THR A 123 8.88 6.04 -17.88
N ALA A 124 8.15 6.74 -18.76
CA ALA A 124 7.33 7.88 -18.36
C ALA A 124 6.29 7.50 -17.30
N LEU A 125 5.60 6.37 -17.46
CA LEU A 125 4.60 5.90 -16.48
C LEU A 125 5.20 5.53 -15.11
N LEU A 126 6.47 5.07 -15.08
CA LEU A 126 7.17 4.72 -13.84
C LEU A 126 7.80 5.95 -13.17
N GLU A 127 8.22 6.96 -13.93
CA GLU A 127 8.78 8.22 -13.43
C GLU A 127 7.70 9.22 -12.98
N MET A 128 6.46 9.07 -13.47
CA MET A 128 5.34 9.84 -12.97
C MET A 128 5.23 9.69 -11.45
N ASP A 129 5.27 10.83 -10.75
CA ASP A 129 5.18 10.87 -9.30
C ASP A 129 3.79 10.39 -8.84
N ARG A 130 3.70 9.07 -8.66
CA ARG A 130 2.61 8.30 -8.05
C ARG A 130 1.30 8.33 -8.84
N PRO A 131 1.10 7.42 -9.80
CA PRO A 131 -0.19 7.29 -10.47
C PRO A 131 -1.24 6.70 -9.50
N LYS A 132 -1.97 7.57 -8.80
CA LYS A 132 -3.12 7.21 -7.94
C LYS A 132 -4.09 6.25 -8.66
N THR A 133 -4.19 6.39 -9.98
CA THR A 133 -5.10 5.68 -10.87
C THR A 133 -4.61 4.29 -11.31
N LEU A 134 -3.29 4.01 -11.27
CA LEU A 134 -2.77 2.73 -11.78
C LEU A 134 -2.95 1.56 -10.81
N SER A 135 -3.07 1.83 -9.50
CA SER A 135 -3.42 0.78 -8.51
C SER A 135 -4.79 0.13 -8.77
N TYR A 136 -5.74 0.87 -9.36
CA TYR A 136 -7.05 0.35 -9.75
C TYR A 136 -6.97 -0.53 -11.01
N VAL A 137 -6.19 -0.12 -12.01
CA VAL A 137 -5.98 -0.85 -13.27
C VAL A 137 -5.29 -2.19 -13.01
N VAL A 138 -4.22 -2.19 -12.21
CA VAL A 138 -3.49 -3.40 -11.82
C VAL A 138 -4.40 -4.43 -11.13
N ARG A 139 -5.26 -4.00 -10.19
CA ARG A 139 -6.16 -4.91 -9.46
C ARG A 139 -7.25 -5.55 -10.34
N ARG A 140 -7.55 -5.00 -11.52
CA ARG A 140 -8.60 -5.50 -12.42
C ARG A 140 -8.05 -6.50 -13.44
N SER A 141 -6.79 -6.36 -13.83
CA SER A 141 -6.11 -7.22 -14.82
C SER A 141 -5.54 -8.54 -14.26
N SER A 142 -5.70 -8.80 -12.95
CA SER A 142 -5.37 -10.06 -12.28
C SER A 142 -6.56 -11.02 -12.13
N ARG A 143 -7.72 -10.68 -12.71
CA ARG A 143 -8.94 -11.52 -12.76
C ARG A 143 -9.26 -11.98 -14.19
N LEU A 144 -8.32 -11.80 -15.12
CA LEU A 144 -8.38 -12.28 -16.49
C LEU A 144 -7.23 -13.26 -16.70
#